data_AF-A0A6L9KYE7-F1
#
_entry.id   AF-A0A6L9KYE7-F1
#
_cell.length_a   1.000
_cell.length_b   1.000
_cell.length_c   1.000
_cell.angle_alpha   90.00
_cell.angle_beta   90.00
_cell.angle_gamma   90.00
#
_symmetry.space_group_name_H-M   'P 1'
#
loop_
_entity.id
_entity.type
_entity.pdbx_description
1 polymer ?
#
loop_
_entity_poly.entity_id
_entity_poly.type
_entity_poly.pdbx_seq_one_letter_code
_entity_poly.pdbx_strand_id
1 'polypeptide(L)'
;EHRVAQWSADNQLVLLVLQRDWPPLGKTTVSCPQGEFDFKCHQLVLESPNPFFREVVITVTYLGSDQELARASTLVVNQTAHVL
;
A
#
# COMPACT_ATOMS: atom_id res chain seq x y z
N GLU A 1 3.35 8.18 -17.60
CA GLU A 1 2.36 7.68 -16.63
C GLU A 1 2.92 6.67 -15.64
N HIS A 2 3.49 5.53 -16.05
CA HIS A 2 3.98 4.48 -15.14
C HIS A 2 4.88 4.97 -13.99
N ARG A 3 5.84 5.88 -14.24
CA ARG A 3 6.70 6.46 -13.17
C ARG A 3 5.91 7.25 -12.12
N VAL A 4 4.85 7.93 -12.53
CA VAL A 4 4.01 8.77 -11.66
C VAL A 4 3.07 7.90 -10.84
N ALA A 5 2.56 6.82 -11.43
CA ALA A 5 1.83 5.77 -10.73
C ALA A 5 2.73 5.06 -9.69
N GLN A 6 3.98 4.76 -10.04
CA GLN A 6 4.95 4.19 -9.09
C GLN A 6 5.17 5.10 -7.88
N TRP A 7 5.35 6.41 -8.11
CA TRP A 7 5.47 7.36 -7.01
C TRP A 7 4.22 7.37 -6.11
N SER A 8 3.03 7.25 -6.70
CA SER A 8 1.79 7.14 -5.92
C SER A 8 1.79 5.89 -5.03
N ALA A 9 2.23 4.73 -5.54
CA ALA A 9 2.37 3.50 -4.75
C ALA A 9 3.39 3.65 -3.61
N ASP A 10 4.57 4.20 -3.91
CA ASP A 10 5.64 4.38 -2.93
C ASP A 10 5.21 5.33 -1.81
N ASN A 11 4.53 6.43 -2.16
CA ASN A 11 3.98 7.36 -1.17
C ASN A 11 2.98 6.68 -0.21
N GLN A 12 2.09 5.82 -0.72
CA GLN A 12 1.16 5.08 0.13
C GLN A 12 1.87 4.12 1.09
N LEU A 13 2.90 3.41 0.61
CA LEU A 13 3.71 2.54 1.46
C LEU A 13 4.46 3.34 2.54
N VAL A 14 5.02 4.49 2.19
CA VAL A 14 5.71 5.37 3.16
C VAL A 14 4.72 5.88 4.21
N LEU A 15 3.53 6.35 3.81
CA LEU A 15 2.50 6.80 4.75
C LEU A 15 2.09 5.70 5.72
N LEU A 16 1.91 4.47 5.24
CA LEU A 16 1.58 3.32 6.07
C LEU A 16 2.67 3.06 7.13
N VAL A 17 3.94 3.10 6.73
CA VAL A 17 5.06 2.92 7.66
C VAL A 17 5.13 4.06 8.68
N LEU A 18 4.86 5.30 8.26
CA LEU A 18 4.87 6.47 9.14
C LEU A 18 3.76 6.44 10.21
N GLN A 19 2.62 5.81 9.93
CA GLN A 19 1.54 5.63 10.90
C GLN A 19 1.95 4.74 12.08
N ARG A 20 2.93 3.83 11.88
CA ARG A 20 3.38 2.83 12.88
C ARG A 20 2.26 1.95 13.42
N ASP A 21 1.17 1.84 12.68
CA ASP A 21 0.03 1.00 13.03
C ASP A 21 0.20 -0.42 12.50
N TRP A 22 -0.50 -1.36 13.12
CA TRP A 22 -0.60 -2.74 12.65
C TRP A 22 -1.80 -2.87 11.70
N PRO A 23 -1.58 -2.89 10.36
CA PRO A 23 -2.67 -2.71 9.41
C PRO A 23 -3.56 -3.95 9.34
N PRO A 24 -4.90 -3.83 9.42
CA PRO A 24 -5.79 -4.99 9.35
C PRO A 24 -5.64 -5.74 8.01
N LEU A 25 -5.85 -7.06 8.04
CA LEU A 25 -5.82 -7.90 6.85
C LEU A 25 -6.95 -7.53 5.87
N GLY A 26 -6.71 -7.78 4.58
CA GLY A 26 -7.72 -7.63 3.54
C GLY A 26 -7.41 -6.49 2.57
N LYS A 27 -8.43 -6.09 1.81
CA LYS A 27 -8.30 -5.11 0.73
C LYS A 27 -9.00 -3.80 1.09
N THR A 28 -8.30 -2.69 0.91
CA THR A 28 -8.86 -1.34 0.96
C THR A 28 -8.50 -0.59 -0.32
N THR A 29 -9.23 0.48 -0.61
CA THR A 29 -8.98 1.29 -1.81
C THR A 29 -9.17 2.75 -1.47
N VAL A 30 -8.21 3.57 -1.88
CA VAL A 30 -8.19 5.01 -1.60
C VAL A 30 -7.86 5.77 -2.88
N SER A 31 -8.33 7.01 -2.97
CA SER A 31 -7.90 7.92 -4.03
C SER A 31 -6.44 8.33 -3.76
N CYS A 32 -5.60 8.31 -4.78
CA CYS A 32 -4.19 8.72 -4.70
C CYS A 32 -3.77 9.55 -5.92
N PRO A 33 -4.42 10.71 -6.15
CA PRO A 33 -4.17 11.52 -7.33
C PRO A 33 -2.74 12.06 -7.33
N GLN A 34 -2.17 12.22 -8.52
CA GLN A 34 -0.81 12.74 -8.68
C GLN A 34 -0.73 13.72 -9.86
N GLY A 35 -0.70 15.01 -9.53
CA GLY A 35 -0.79 16.07 -10.54
C GLY A 35 -2.14 15.99 -11.27
N GLU A 36 -2.10 15.87 -12.59
CA GLU A 36 -3.29 15.77 -13.46
C GLU A 36 -3.88 14.35 -13.54
N PHE A 37 -3.24 13.35 -12.90
CA PHE A 37 -3.68 11.96 -13.00
C PHE A 37 -4.55 11.55 -11.81
N ASP A 38 -5.79 11.16 -12.10
CA ASP A 38 -6.71 10.58 -11.12
C ASP A 38 -6.47 9.07 -10.99
N PHE A 39 -5.72 8.69 -9.96
CA PHE A 39 -5.42 7.28 -9.66
C PHE A 39 -6.23 6.75 -8.47
N LYS A 40 -6.43 5.42 -8.49
CA LYS A 40 -6.87 4.62 -7.35
C LYS A 40 -5.72 3.74 -6.87
N CYS A 41 -5.48 3.74 -5.57
CA CYS A 41 -4.51 2.86 -4.92
C CYS A 41 -5.28 1.76 -4.19
N HIS A 42 -5.06 0.52 -4.59
CA HIS A 42 -5.60 -0.67 -3.95
C HIS A 42 -4.55 -1.22 -2.99
N GLN A 43 -4.84 -1.18 -1.69
CA GLN A 43 -4.02 -1.79 -0.68
C GLN A 43 -4.52 -3.19 -0.39
N LEU A 44 -3.64 -4.18 -0.42
CA LEU A 44 -3.89 -5.55 0.02
C LEU A 44 -2.90 -5.89 1.12
N VAL A 45 -3.43 -6.24 2.29
CA VAL A 45 -2.64 -6.66 3.45
C VAL A 45 -2.80 -8.17 3.63
N LEU A 46 -1.68 -8.87 3.59
CA LEU A 46 -1.58 -10.33 3.66
C LEU A 46 -0.86 -10.77 4.93
N GLU A 47 -1.23 -11.93 5.43
CA GLU A 47 -0.41 -12.63 6.42
C GLU A 47 0.91 -13.05 5.78
N SER A 48 1.99 -12.96 6.56
CA SER A 48 3.26 -13.56 6.18
C SER A 48 3.53 -14.81 7.01
N PRO A 49 4.46 -15.69 6.61
CA PRO A 49 4.86 -16.84 7.43
C PRO A 49 5.34 -16.46 8.85
N ASN A 50 5.84 -15.23 9.03
CA ASN A 50 6.17 -14.70 10.35
C ASN A 50 4.97 -13.91 10.91
N PRO A 51 4.36 -14.33 12.03
CA PRO A 51 3.16 -13.68 12.57
C PRO A 51 3.38 -12.22 13.03
N PHE A 52 4.64 -11.81 13.20
CA PHE A 52 5.00 -10.42 13.53
C PHE A 52 5.14 -9.52 12.30
N PHE A 53 4.97 -10.06 11.09
CA PHE A 53 5.06 -9.32 9.83
C PHE A 53 3.78 -9.49 9.01
N ARG A 54 3.36 -8.40 8.37
CA ARG A 54 2.35 -8.41 7.32
C ARG A 54 2.96 -7.89 6.04
N GLU A 55 2.67 -8.55 4.91
CA GLU A 55 3.00 -8.00 3.61
C GLU A 55 1.89 -7.05 3.18
N VAL A 56 2.29 -5.87 2.72
CA VAL A 56 1.37 -4.86 2.22
C VAL A 56 1.73 -4.57 0.78
N VAL A 57 0.77 -4.78 -0.10
CA VAL A 57 0.90 -4.58 -1.54
C VAL A 57 0.02 -3.39 -1.93
N ILE A 58 0.59 -2.44 -2.67
CA ILE A 58 -0.15 -1.35 -3.31
C ILE A 58 -0.15 -1.59 -4.81
N THR A 59 -1.33 -1.65 -5.41
CA THR A 59 -1.54 -1.64 -6.87
C THR A 59 -2.22 -0.34 -7.27
N VAL A 60 -1.75 0.31 -8.33
CA VAL A 60 -2.27 1.60 -8.81
C VAL A 60 -2.97 1.41 -10.15
N THR A 61 -4.17 1.96 -10.29
CA THR A 61 -4.95 2.00 -11.54
C THR A 61 -5.47 3.41 -11.82
N TYR A 62 -5.92 3.67 -13.04
CA TYR A 62 -6.70 4.88 -13.33
C TYR A 62 -8.09 4.79 -12.68
N LEU A 63 -8.65 5.94 -12.31
CA LEU A 63 -10.04 6.01 -11.89
C LEU A 63 -10.97 5.49 -13.00
N GLY A 64 -11.69 4.41 -12.72
CA GLY A 64 -12.64 3.80 -13.68
C GLY A 64 -12.01 2.76 -14.63
N SER A 65 -10.73 2.43 -14.44
CA SER A 65 -10.06 1.33 -15.14
C SER A 65 -9.49 0.32 -14.14
N ASP A 66 -9.48 -0.95 -14.54
CA ASP A 66 -8.85 -2.04 -13.79
C ASP A 66 -7.41 -2.33 -14.28
N GLN A 67 -6.90 -1.54 -15.24
CA GLN A 67 -5.53 -1.69 -15.71
C GLN A 67 -4.52 -1.30 -14.63
N GLU A 68 -3.68 -2.26 -14.23
CA GLU A 68 -2.54 -2.01 -13.34
C GLU A 68 -1.48 -1.17 -14.06
N LEU A 69 -1.13 -0.04 -13.42
CA LEU A 69 -0.12 0.90 -13.89
C LEU A 69 1.20 0.75 -13.11
N ALA A 70 1.11 0.42 -11.83
CA ALA A 70 2.26 0.22 -10.96
C ALA A 70 1.90 -0.68 -9.80
N ARG A 71 2.92 -1.35 -9.25
CA ARG A 71 2.78 -2.20 -8.07
C ARG A 71 4.03 -2.10 -7.21
N ALA A 72 3.83 -1.93 -5.91
CA ALA A 72 4.89 -1.94 -4.92
C ALA A 72 4.46 -2.77 -3.70
N SER A 73 5.41 -3.33 -2.97
CA SER A 73 5.12 -4.01 -1.71
C SER A 73 6.18 -3.72 -0.64
N THR A 74 5.78 -3.90 0.61
CA THR A 74 6.68 -3.83 1.78
C THR A 74 6.21 -4.79 2.87
N LEU A 75 7.09 -5.05 3.83
CA LEU A 75 6.74 -5.73 5.07
C LEU A 75 6.55 -4.72 6.20
N VAL A 76 5.41 -4.79 6.89
CA VAL A 76 5.14 -4.00 8.10
C VAL A 76 5.36 -4.90 9.32
N VAL A 77 6.06 -4.38 10.32
CA VAL A 77 6.37 -5.07 11.58
C VAL A 77 5.35 -4.69 12.64
N ASN A 78 4.89 -5.65 13.43
CA ASN A 78 4.06 -5.41 14.60
C ASN A 78 4.89 -4.82 15.76
N GLN A 79 4.99 -3.49 15.85
CA GLN A 79 5.86 -2.83 16.84
C GLN A 79 5.34 -2.95 18.28
N THR A 80 4.04 -3.17 18.51
CA THR A 80 3.49 -3.40 19.85
C THR A 80 3.86 -4.78 20.42
N ALA A 81 4.31 -5.72 19.59
CA ALA A 81 4.79 -7.03 20.06
C ALA A 81 6.18 -6.99 20.70
N HIS A 82 6.94 -5.89 20.54
CA HIS A 82 8.31 -5.76 21.06
C HIS A 82 8.40 -5.15 22.47
N VAL A 83 7.27 -4.85 23.12
CA VAL A 83 7.22 -4.36 24.51
C VAL A 83 6.67 -5.48 25.41
N LEU A 84 7.53 -6.45 25.72
CA LEU A 84 7.36 -7.42 26.82
C LEU A 84 8.67 -7.55 27.58
#